data_AF-A0A8T4Q778-F1
#
_entry.id   AF-A0A8T4Q778-F1
#
_cell.length_a   1.000
_cell.length_b   1.000
_cell.length_c   1.000
_cell.angle_alpha   90.00
_cell.angle_beta   90.00
_cell.angle_gamma   90.00
#
_symmetry.space_group_name_H-M   'P 1'
#
loop_
_entity.id
_entity.type
_entity.pdbx_description
1 polymer ?
#
loop_
_entity_poly.entity_id
_entity_poly.type
_entity_poly.pdbx_seq_one_letter_code
_entity_poly.pdbx_strand_id
1 'polypeptide(L)'
;MTEQTLEKTLSSTAVNEQGKLVNIPGALAQGYSQIRPETFQYAYEIMRDRKTDSSLRNKWFYTADGNVYTFEDGKAYLYSTMRDLNPILKHIEEATRQLLSPAHNYKVEKTDLDAILKSDKVLKTGMDNLKLKFKNRNDEWGYFEIDTSKPQEFKTQDQLLLAIQKYGGGNLQ
;
A
#
# COMPACT_ATOMS: atom_id res chain seq x y z
N MET A 1 9.74 -6.98 18.08
CA MET A 1 8.38 -6.40 18.19
C MET A 1 7.49 -7.50 18.73
N THR A 2 6.88 -7.31 19.91
CA THR A 2 5.95 -8.29 20.49
C THR A 2 4.56 -8.13 19.89
N GLU A 3 3.81 -9.24 19.77
CA GLU A 3 2.43 -9.34 19.23
C GLU A 3 1.49 -8.21 19.68
N GLN A 4 1.63 -7.73 20.93
CA GLN A 4 0.82 -6.64 21.49
C GLN A 4 1.00 -5.27 20.81
N THR A 5 2.04 -5.06 19.99
CA THR A 5 2.24 -3.77 19.28
C THR A 5 1.51 -3.73 17.93
N LEU A 6 1.11 -4.89 17.39
CA LEU A 6 0.34 -5.00 16.14
C LEU A 6 -1.17 -4.81 16.35
N GLU A 7 -1.63 -4.73 17.60
CA GLU A 7 -3.03 -4.39 17.97
C GLU A 7 -3.36 -2.89 17.88
N LYS A 8 -2.54 -2.07 17.18
CA LYS A 8 -3.12 -0.90 16.51
C LYS A 8 -4.02 -1.45 15.41
N THR A 9 -5.30 -1.65 15.73
CA THR A 9 -6.32 -2.30 14.92
C THR A 9 -6.32 -1.74 13.49
N LEU A 10 -5.58 -2.40 12.60
CA LEU A 10 -5.63 -2.09 11.18
C LEU A 10 -7.09 -2.32 10.76
N SER A 11 -7.65 -1.35 10.05
CA SER A 11 -9.02 -1.43 9.59
C SER A 11 -9.05 -1.58 8.08
N SER A 12 -9.91 -2.47 7.59
CA SER A 12 -10.33 -2.41 6.19
C SER A 12 -11.24 -1.18 6.03
N THR A 13 -11.25 -0.59 4.84
CA THR A 13 -12.08 0.56 4.53
C THR A 13 -13.14 0.20 3.50
N ALA A 14 -14.30 0.82 3.59
CA ALA A 14 -15.27 0.81 2.51
C ALA A 14 -15.98 2.14 2.45
N VAL A 15 -16.72 2.34 1.37
CA VAL A 15 -17.66 3.44 1.24
C VAL A 15 -19.06 2.88 1.41
N ASN A 16 -19.82 3.44 2.35
CA ASN A 16 -21.21 3.06 2.55
C ASN A 16 -22.12 3.64 1.46
N GLU A 17 -23.43 3.35 1.52
CA GLU A 17 -24.41 3.83 0.54
C GLU A 17 -24.50 5.35 0.43
N GLN A 18 -24.05 6.07 1.47
CA GLN A 18 -24.03 7.54 1.53
C GLN A 18 -22.71 8.14 1.07
N GLY A 19 -21.79 7.34 0.51
CA GLY A 19 -20.51 7.86 0.02
C GLY A 19 -19.49 8.14 1.14
N LYS A 20 -19.74 7.71 2.38
CA LYS A 20 -18.86 7.96 3.53
C LYS A 20 -17.91 6.79 3.79
N LEU A 21 -16.66 7.11 4.10
CA LEU A 21 -15.66 6.15 4.57
C LEU A 21 -16.10 5.49 5.88
N VAL A 22 -16.13 4.16 5.89
CA VAL A 22 -16.38 3.33 7.06
C VAL A 22 -15.17 2.46 7.37
N ASN A 23 -14.90 2.27 8.66
CA ASN A 23 -13.79 1.45 9.14
C ASN A 23 -14.33 0.13 9.65
N ILE A 24 -13.75 -0.96 9.17
CA ILE A 24 -14.07 -2.31 9.63
C ILE A 24 -12.86 -2.85 10.37
N PRO A 25 -12.92 -2.96 11.72
CA PRO A 25 -11.81 -3.46 12.52
C PRO A 25 -11.63 -4.97 12.30
N GLY A 26 -10.37 -5.42 12.31
CA GLY A 26 -10.04 -6.85 12.30
C GLY A 26 -8.91 -7.20 11.33
N ALA A 27 -8.61 -8.51 11.24
CA ALA A 27 -7.66 -9.03 10.26
C ALA A 27 -8.16 -8.73 8.83
N LEU A 28 -7.23 -8.56 7.89
CA LEU A 28 -7.55 -8.18 6.51
C LEU A 28 -8.59 -9.10 5.86
N ALA A 29 -8.42 -10.43 5.93
CA ALA A 29 -9.39 -11.37 5.38
C ALA A 29 -10.80 -11.23 5.99
N GLN A 30 -10.90 -11.02 7.31
CA GLN A 30 -12.17 -10.84 7.99
C GLN A 30 -12.83 -9.51 7.60
N GLY A 31 -12.07 -8.41 7.55
CA GLY A 31 -12.59 -7.11 7.16
C GLY A 31 -12.99 -7.07 5.69
N TYR A 32 -12.19 -7.69 4.82
CA TYR A 32 -12.41 -7.69 3.37
C TYR A 32 -13.65 -8.51 2.97
N SER A 33 -13.95 -9.61 3.67
CA SER A 33 -15.19 -10.39 3.41
C SER A 33 -16.48 -9.65 3.77
N GLN A 34 -16.40 -8.57 4.55
CA GLN A 34 -17.55 -7.76 4.95
C GLN A 34 -17.80 -6.56 4.02
N ILE A 35 -16.95 -6.34 3.01
CA ILE A 35 -17.08 -5.22 2.08
C ILE A 35 -17.32 -5.71 0.67
N ARG A 36 -17.97 -4.86 -0.11
CA ARG A 36 -18.00 -5.07 -1.56
C ARG A 36 -16.64 -4.65 -2.13
N PRO A 37 -15.90 -5.52 -2.84
CA PRO A 37 -14.55 -5.24 -3.32
C PRO A 37 -14.41 -3.89 -4.05
N GLU A 38 -15.42 -3.50 -4.82
CA GLU A 38 -15.42 -2.26 -5.58
C GLU A 38 -15.39 -0.99 -4.73
N THR A 39 -15.82 -1.11 -3.47
CA THR A 39 -15.87 -0.01 -2.49
C THR A 39 -14.60 0.15 -1.67
N PHE A 40 -13.65 -0.79 -1.78
CA PHE A 40 -12.41 -0.76 -0.99
C PHE A 40 -11.50 0.37 -1.44
N GLN A 41 -11.16 1.32 -0.58
CA GLN A 41 -10.54 2.57 -1.02
C GLN A 41 -9.04 2.45 -1.33
N TYR A 42 -8.60 3.16 -2.35
CA TYR A 42 -7.18 3.39 -2.63
C TYR A 42 -6.58 4.40 -1.63
N ALA A 43 -5.25 4.40 -1.52
CA ALA A 43 -4.51 5.30 -0.64
C ALA A 43 -4.86 6.78 -0.88
N TYR A 44 -4.94 7.21 -2.15
CA TYR A 44 -5.23 8.61 -2.48
C TYR A 44 -6.64 9.04 -2.06
N GLU A 45 -7.62 8.12 -2.10
CA GLU A 45 -9.00 8.39 -1.70
C GLU A 45 -9.09 8.59 -0.18
N ILE A 46 -8.43 7.72 0.58
CA ILE A 46 -8.32 7.85 2.03
C ILE A 46 -7.58 9.15 2.41
N MET A 47 -6.53 9.51 1.66
CA MET A 47 -5.79 10.76 1.90
C MET A 47 -6.64 12.00 1.61
N ARG A 48 -7.50 11.98 0.58
CA ARG A 48 -8.48 13.04 0.34
C ARG A 48 -9.41 13.22 1.53
N ASP A 49 -9.94 12.12 2.08
CA ASP A 49 -10.90 12.19 3.19
C ASP A 49 -10.23 12.67 4.50
N ARG A 50 -9.00 12.23 4.77
CA ARG A 50 -8.19 12.69 5.92
C ARG A 50 -7.95 14.21 5.98
N LYS A 51 -8.03 14.90 4.84
CA LYS A 51 -7.91 16.37 4.80
C LYS A 51 -9.06 17.02 5.56
N THR A 52 -10.27 16.53 5.34
CA THR A 52 -11.51 17.13 5.85
C THR A 52 -11.99 16.48 7.15
N ASP A 53 -11.66 15.21 7.38
CA ASP A 53 -12.00 14.48 8.61
C ASP A 53 -10.75 14.23 9.47
N SER A 54 -10.60 15.01 10.54
CA SER A 54 -9.48 14.91 11.48
C SER A 54 -9.45 13.58 12.24
N SER A 55 -10.58 12.89 12.38
CA SER A 55 -10.67 11.60 13.09
C SER A 55 -9.95 10.46 12.35
N LEU A 56 -9.64 10.65 11.06
CA LEU A 56 -8.98 9.66 10.20
C LEU A 56 -7.44 9.78 10.20
N ARG A 57 -6.88 10.89 10.69
CA ARG A 57 -5.45 11.23 10.52
C ARG A 57 -4.51 10.25 11.24
N ASN A 58 -4.93 9.74 12.40
CA ASN A 58 -4.11 8.87 13.25
C ASN A 58 -4.48 7.37 13.15
N LYS A 59 -5.33 7.01 12.17
CA LYS A 59 -5.80 5.63 11.98
C LYS A 59 -4.99 4.92 10.91
N TRP A 60 -4.78 3.62 11.04
CA TRP A 60 -4.13 2.80 10.02
C TRP A 60 -5.16 2.08 9.17
N PHE A 61 -4.91 2.01 7.87
CA PHE A 61 -5.84 1.44 6.90
C PHE A 61 -5.13 0.44 6.01
N TYR A 62 -5.79 -0.68 5.74
CA TYR A 62 -5.51 -1.43 4.53
C TYR A 62 -6.07 -0.66 3.33
N THR A 63 -5.37 -0.72 2.20
CA THR A 63 -5.72 -0.02 0.96
C THR A 63 -5.97 -1.02 -0.16
N ALA A 64 -6.73 -0.60 -1.17
CA ALA A 64 -6.90 -1.35 -2.40
C ALA A 64 -5.61 -1.48 -3.23
N ASP A 65 -4.66 -0.56 -3.06
CA ASP A 65 -3.34 -0.62 -3.69
C ASP A 65 -2.58 -1.91 -3.34
N GLY A 66 -1.96 -2.53 -4.35
CA GLY A 66 -0.99 -3.61 -4.16
C GLY A 66 0.45 -3.12 -4.28
N ASN A 67 1.37 -3.82 -3.63
CA ASN A 67 2.81 -3.58 -3.76
C ASN A 67 3.53 -4.92 -3.86
N VAL A 68 4.32 -5.10 -4.91
CA VAL A 68 5.10 -6.32 -5.15
C VAL A 68 6.56 -5.96 -5.35
N TYR A 69 7.44 -6.61 -4.59
CA TYR A 69 8.89 -6.46 -4.73
C TYR A 69 9.45 -7.56 -5.62
N THR A 70 10.34 -7.20 -6.55
CA THR A 70 11.02 -8.13 -7.44
C THR A 70 12.52 -7.82 -7.50
N PHE A 71 13.30 -8.81 -7.94
CA PHE A 71 14.71 -8.65 -8.27
C PHE A 71 14.91 -9.07 -9.72
N GLU A 72 15.25 -8.12 -10.59
CA GLU A 72 15.37 -8.28 -12.03
C GLU A 72 16.73 -7.73 -12.47
N ASP A 73 17.50 -8.51 -13.23
CA ASP A 73 18.80 -8.10 -13.79
C ASP A 73 19.75 -7.45 -12.76
N GLY A 74 19.80 -8.01 -11.55
CA GLY A 74 20.66 -7.51 -10.47
C GLY A 74 20.14 -6.27 -9.75
N LYS A 75 18.90 -5.83 -10.02
CA LYS A 75 18.30 -4.63 -9.44
C LYS A 75 16.97 -4.94 -8.77
N ALA A 76 16.70 -4.25 -7.66
CA ALA A 76 15.44 -4.35 -6.94
C ALA A 76 14.40 -3.34 -7.47
N TYR A 77 13.18 -3.82 -7.67
CA TYR A 77 12.05 -3.00 -8.13
C TYR A 77 10.84 -3.17 -7.21
N LEU A 78 10.09 -2.08 -7.06
CA LEU A 78 8.77 -2.05 -6.45
C LEU A 78 7.72 -1.82 -7.55
N TYR A 79 6.76 -2.73 -7.64
CA TYR A 79 5.60 -2.62 -8.52
C TYR A 79 4.39 -2.23 -7.68
N SER A 80 3.89 -1.02 -7.87
CA SER A 80 2.67 -0.56 -7.21
C SER A 80 1.47 -0.74 -8.13
N THR A 81 0.56 -1.61 -7.72
CA THR A 81 -0.56 -2.11 -8.53
C THR A 81 -1.89 -1.52 -8.08
N MET A 82 -2.86 -1.54 -9.00
CA MET A 82 -4.25 -1.22 -8.69
C MET A 82 -4.99 -2.46 -8.14
N ARG A 83 -6.20 -2.25 -7.61
CA ARG A 83 -7.03 -3.28 -6.96
C ARG A 83 -7.17 -4.57 -7.76
N ASP A 84 -7.42 -4.47 -9.07
CA ASP A 84 -7.60 -5.59 -10.00
C ASP A 84 -6.33 -6.42 -10.21
N LEU A 85 -5.17 -5.84 -9.91
CA LEU A 85 -3.85 -6.47 -9.98
C LEU A 85 -3.21 -6.60 -8.59
N ASN A 86 -3.99 -6.51 -7.51
CA ASN A 86 -3.50 -6.70 -6.16
C ASN A 86 -3.54 -8.19 -5.78
N PRO A 87 -2.38 -8.88 -5.72
CA PRO A 87 -2.35 -10.32 -5.50
C PRO A 87 -2.77 -10.70 -4.08
N ILE A 88 -2.66 -9.78 -3.10
CA ILE A 88 -3.18 -10.00 -1.75
C ILE A 88 -4.70 -10.09 -1.79
N LEU A 89 -5.38 -9.19 -2.51
CA LEU A 89 -6.86 -9.19 -2.55
C LEU A 89 -7.42 -10.35 -3.35
N LYS A 90 -6.72 -10.76 -4.41
CA LYS A 90 -7.09 -11.94 -5.20
C LYS A 90 -6.96 -13.25 -4.42
N HIS A 91 -5.96 -13.34 -3.54
CA HIS A 91 -5.65 -14.53 -2.73
C HIS A 91 -5.76 -14.23 -1.22
N ILE A 92 -6.82 -13.55 -0.79
CA ILE A 92 -6.91 -12.91 0.53
C ILE A 92 -6.69 -13.85 1.71
N GLU A 93 -7.22 -15.06 1.66
CA GLU A 93 -7.08 -16.05 2.73
C GLU A 93 -5.64 -16.56 2.82
N GLU A 94 -5.06 -16.96 1.69
CA GLU A 94 -3.70 -17.49 1.62
C GLU A 94 -2.66 -16.41 1.92
N ALA A 95 -2.83 -15.20 1.38
CA ALA A 95 -1.97 -14.06 1.67
C ALA A 95 -2.01 -13.71 3.16
N THR A 96 -3.20 -13.65 3.77
CA THR A 96 -3.34 -13.40 5.22
C THR A 96 -2.67 -14.51 6.03
N ARG A 97 -2.84 -15.79 5.65
CA ARG A 97 -2.19 -16.92 6.29
C ARG A 97 -0.66 -16.83 6.25
N GLN A 98 -0.07 -16.49 5.10
CA GLN A 98 1.38 -16.32 4.97
C GLN A 98 1.91 -15.11 5.74
N LEU A 99 1.20 -13.99 5.72
CA LEU A 99 1.58 -12.78 6.47
C LEU A 99 1.57 -12.99 7.99
N LEU A 100 0.65 -13.83 8.49
CA LEU A 100 0.58 -14.22 9.89
C LEU A 100 1.54 -15.37 10.25
N SER A 101 2.19 -15.99 9.26
CA SER A 101 3.22 -17.01 9.51
C SER A 101 4.53 -16.37 9.97
N PRO A 102 5.46 -17.13 10.58
CA PRO A 102 6.77 -16.61 10.99
C PRO A 102 7.61 -15.99 9.86
N ALA A 103 7.30 -16.31 8.59
CA ALA A 103 7.97 -15.71 7.44
C ALA A 103 7.56 -14.25 7.21
N HIS A 104 6.41 -13.82 7.71
CA HIS A 104 5.84 -12.46 7.64
C HIS A 104 5.79 -11.84 6.23
N ASN A 105 5.87 -12.67 5.18
CA ASN A 105 5.90 -12.24 3.80
C ASN A 105 4.97 -13.12 2.98
N TYR A 106 4.18 -12.49 2.11
CA TYR A 106 3.38 -13.19 1.12
C TYR A 106 4.20 -13.42 -0.14
N LYS A 107 4.37 -14.68 -0.55
CA LYS A 107 4.96 -15.04 -1.82
C LYS A 107 3.89 -15.02 -2.91
N VAL A 108 3.97 -14.03 -3.78
CA VAL A 108 3.06 -13.85 -4.92
C VAL A 108 3.15 -15.04 -5.87
N GLU A 109 2.00 -15.52 -6.35
CA GLU A 109 1.93 -16.57 -7.36
C GLU A 109 2.56 -16.13 -8.68
N LYS A 110 3.21 -17.06 -9.40
CA LYS A 110 3.91 -16.73 -10.65
C LYS A 110 2.98 -16.13 -11.71
N THR A 111 1.76 -16.64 -11.81
CA THR A 111 0.73 -16.17 -12.75
C THR A 111 0.32 -14.71 -12.49
N ASP A 112 0.16 -14.34 -11.23
CA ASP A 112 -0.12 -12.95 -10.83
C ASP A 112 1.06 -12.04 -11.09
N LEU A 113 2.27 -12.51 -10.75
CA LEU A 113 3.49 -11.75 -11.03
C LEU A 113 3.64 -11.50 -12.53
N ASP A 114 3.45 -12.52 -13.36
CA ASP A 114 3.51 -12.39 -14.83
C ASP A 114 2.47 -11.38 -15.35
N ALA A 115 1.27 -11.32 -14.76
CA ALA A 115 0.24 -10.35 -15.11
C ALA A 115 0.63 -8.92 -14.71
N ILE A 116 1.23 -8.75 -13.53
CA ILE A 116 1.73 -7.46 -13.03
C ILE A 116 2.87 -6.94 -13.92
N LEU A 117 3.84 -7.79 -14.25
CA LEU A 117 5.01 -7.42 -15.05
C LEU A 117 4.66 -7.02 -16.48
N LYS A 118 3.56 -7.53 -17.04
CA LYS A 118 3.08 -7.23 -18.40
C LYS A 118 2.10 -6.06 -18.45
N SER A 119 1.65 -5.55 -17.32
CA SER A 119 0.61 -4.52 -17.24
C SER A 119 1.19 -3.11 -17.39
N ASP A 120 0.57 -2.30 -18.23
CA ASP A 120 0.83 -0.86 -18.39
C ASP A 120 0.19 0.00 -17.28
N LYS A 121 -0.69 -0.59 -16.47
CA LYS A 121 -1.37 0.08 -15.34
C LYS A 121 -0.58 0.06 -14.04
N VAL A 122 0.60 -0.55 -14.04
CA VAL A 122 1.43 -0.72 -12.85
C VAL A 122 2.57 0.28 -12.87
N LEU A 123 2.81 0.92 -11.72
CA LEU A 123 3.98 1.77 -11.55
C LEU A 123 5.18 0.92 -11.14
N LYS A 124 6.15 0.75 -12.05
CA LYS A 124 7.45 0.15 -11.75
C LYS A 124 8.40 1.24 -11.22
N THR A 125 8.88 1.04 -10.00
CA THR A 125 9.80 1.96 -9.32
C THR A 125 11.11 1.27 -9.03
N GLY A 126 12.23 1.87 -9.43
CA GLY A 126 13.55 1.39 -9.03
C GLY A 126 13.79 1.67 -7.54
N MET A 127 14.14 0.67 -6.75
CA MET A 127 14.34 0.87 -5.30
C MET A 127 15.45 1.89 -4.99
N ASP A 128 16.50 1.93 -5.81
CA ASP A 128 17.60 2.92 -5.70
C ASP A 128 17.15 4.36 -5.99
N ASN A 129 16.02 4.53 -6.68
CA ASN A 129 15.44 5.84 -6.99
C ASN A 129 14.60 6.39 -5.83
N LEU A 130 14.15 5.52 -4.92
CA LEU A 130 13.40 5.94 -3.72
C LEU A 130 14.29 6.63 -2.69
N LYS A 131 15.62 6.44 -2.76
CA LYS A 131 16.59 7.01 -1.80
C LYS A 131 16.15 6.73 -0.36
N LEU A 132 15.90 5.44 -0.07
CA LEU A 132 15.40 5.00 1.23
C LEU A 132 16.27 5.53 2.37
N LYS A 133 15.61 6.03 3.41
CA LYS A 133 16.20 6.37 4.69
C LYS A 133 16.19 5.10 5.56
N PHE A 134 17.31 4.83 6.22
CA PHE A 134 17.45 3.79 7.23
C PHE A 134 17.74 4.46 8.56
N LYS A 135 17.09 4.03 9.64
CA LYS A 135 17.30 4.65 10.95
C LYS A 135 18.66 4.22 11.53
N ASN A 136 19.10 2.99 11.28
CA ASN A 136 20.43 2.46 11.55
C ASN A 136 20.98 1.67 10.35
N ARG A 137 22.31 1.51 10.28
CA ARG A 137 23.00 0.76 9.20
C ARG A 137 22.60 -0.72 9.09
N ASN A 138 22.07 -1.31 10.16
CA ASN A 138 21.68 -2.72 10.23
C ASN A 138 20.16 -2.91 10.31
N ASP A 139 19.37 -1.88 10.03
CA ASP A 139 17.92 -2.03 10.07
C ASP A 139 17.45 -2.90 8.91
N GLU A 140 16.56 -3.85 9.22
CA GLU A 140 15.95 -4.77 8.26
C GLU A 140 14.94 -4.09 7.33
N TRP A 141 14.62 -2.83 7.57
CA TRP A 141 13.66 -2.06 6.78
C TRP A 141 14.15 -0.62 6.55
N GLY A 142 13.80 -0.09 5.38
CA GLY A 142 14.00 1.31 5.01
C GLY A 142 12.66 1.98 4.69
N TYR A 143 12.64 3.30 4.66
CA TYR A 143 11.45 4.05 4.33
C TYR A 143 11.76 5.21 3.39
N PHE A 144 10.79 5.52 2.53
CA PHE A 144 10.75 6.77 1.76
C PHE A 144 9.61 7.61 2.35
N GLU A 145 9.90 8.88 2.59
CA GLU A 145 8.95 9.81 3.20
C GLU A 145 8.53 10.83 2.15
N ILE A 146 7.22 11.02 2.01
CA ILE A 146 6.61 12.00 1.12
C ILE A 146 6.23 13.21 1.98
N ASP A 147 7.00 14.29 1.87
CA ASP A 147 6.60 15.59 2.41
C ASP A 147 5.74 16.31 1.37
N THR A 148 4.42 16.24 1.54
CA THR A 148 3.47 16.89 0.64
C THR A 148 3.52 18.42 0.70
N SER A 149 4.19 19.02 1.69
CA SER A 149 4.38 20.47 1.74
C SER A 149 5.56 20.96 0.89
N LYS A 150 6.39 20.03 0.39
CA LYS A 150 7.60 20.35 -0.38
C LYS A 150 7.77 19.44 -1.61
N PRO A 151 6.82 19.45 -2.55
CA PRO A 151 6.88 18.60 -3.75
C PRO A 151 8.15 18.82 -4.59
N GLN A 152 8.77 20.01 -4.52
CA GLN A 152 10.04 20.31 -5.17
C GLN A 152 11.24 19.51 -4.63
N GLU A 153 11.11 18.85 -3.48
CA GLU A 153 12.21 18.05 -2.88
C GLU A 153 12.28 16.62 -3.44
N PHE A 154 11.36 16.20 -4.32
CA PHE A 154 11.48 14.90 -5.00
C PHE A 154 12.71 14.88 -5.90
N LYS A 155 13.59 13.91 -5.68
CA LYS A 155 14.89 13.80 -6.34
C LYS A 155 14.82 12.97 -7.63
N THR A 156 13.76 12.19 -7.80
CA THR A 156 13.59 11.28 -8.93
C THR A 156 12.15 11.31 -9.42
N GLN A 157 11.96 10.99 -10.70
CA GLN A 157 10.62 10.86 -11.29
C GLN A 157 9.79 9.77 -10.58
N ASP A 158 10.42 8.67 -10.18
CA ASP A 158 9.76 7.57 -9.45
C ASP A 158 9.17 8.04 -8.12
N GLN A 159 9.90 8.86 -7.35
CA GLN A 159 9.40 9.44 -6.10
C GLN A 159 8.15 10.30 -6.35
N LEU A 160 8.18 11.16 -7.38
CA LEU A 160 7.06 12.01 -7.76
C LEU A 160 5.84 11.16 -8.19
N LEU A 161 6.04 10.16 -9.05
CA LEU A 161 4.96 9.31 -9.54
C LEU A 161 4.33 8.48 -8.41
N LEU A 162 5.14 7.94 -7.50
CA LEU A 162 4.64 7.23 -6.34
C LEU A 162 3.86 8.16 -5.40
N ALA A 163 4.35 9.38 -5.18
CA ALA A 163 3.63 10.39 -4.40
C ALA A 163 2.29 10.75 -5.04
N ILE A 164 2.24 10.96 -6.36
CA ILE A 164 0.98 11.20 -7.09
C ILE A 164 0.03 10.02 -6.93
N GLN A 165 0.53 8.78 -7.05
CA GLN A 165 -0.31 7.59 -6.93
C GLN A 165 -0.91 7.45 -5.51
N LYS A 166 -0.13 7.72 -4.46
CA LYS A 166 -0.56 7.49 -3.06
C LYS A 166 -1.28 8.66 -2.42
N TYR A 167 -0.98 9.89 -2.83
CA TYR A 167 -1.56 11.10 -2.26
C TYR A 167 -2.52 11.81 -3.24
N GLY A 168 -2.49 11.49 -4.54
CA GLY A 168 -3.25 12.19 -5.57
C GLY A 168 -2.51 13.44 -6.09
N GLY A 169 -2.56 13.67 -7.41
CA GLY A 169 -1.79 14.74 -8.08
C GLY A 169 -2.13 16.17 -7.65
N GLY A 170 -3.36 16.42 -7.20
CA GLY A 170 -3.77 17.72 -6.66
C GLY A 170 -3.13 18.10 -5.32
N ASN A 171 -2.36 17.19 -4.70
CA ASN A 171 -1.71 17.40 -3.41
C ASN A 171 -0.24 17.80 -3.52
N LEU A 172 0.29 17.91 -4.74
CA LEU A 172 1.70 18.20 -5.03
C LEU A 172 1.89 19.48 -5.85
N GLN A 173 0.85 20.34 -5.91
CA GLN A 173 0.88 21.65 -6.57
C GLN A 173 1.03 22.77 -5.53
#